data_AF-A0A0T8GFA5-F1
#
_entry.id   AF-A0A0T8GFA5-F1
#
_cell.length_a   1.000
_cell.length_b   1.000
_cell.length_c   1.000
_cell.angle_alpha   90.00
_cell.angle_beta   90.00
_cell.angle_gamma   90.00
#
_symmetry.space_group_name_H-M   'P 1'
#
loop_
_entity.id
_entity.type
_entity.pdbx_description
1 polymer ?
#
loop_
_entity_poly.entity_id
_entity_poly.type
_entity_poly.pdbx_seq_one_letter_code
_entity_poly.pdbx_strand_id
1 'polypeptide(L)'
;MIIDVSPYSTLCDIVVPKTHFLRQLMELCDFSFIYDELEKNYQPDFGCRSYSLLIMMFKYLLLKDIYKLSDVDVVERSFSGMTFKYFLGLAPVIEPSSLTKFRKLRNKDERLLDLLIAKSVQIAIELGLIKSNILIVDATHTKVHYNHKKPQEVLRERSKALRKTIYQYSEYIKAEFPSKPQEDTLVAELRYTQEVISVLEKHDELTGIPAISQNSITLKKL
;
A
#
# COMPACT_ATOMS: atom_id res chain seq x y z
N MET A 1 -15.39 18.55 16.22
CA MET A 1 -15.52 19.74 15.36
C MET A 1 -15.61 19.25 13.93
N ILE A 2 -16.69 19.59 13.21
CA ILE A 2 -16.86 19.26 11.81
C ILE A 2 -15.80 20.06 11.05
N ILE A 3 -14.84 19.36 10.45
CA ILE A 3 -13.77 19.96 9.66
C ILE A 3 -14.44 20.67 8.49
N ASP A 4 -14.18 21.97 8.36
CA ASP A 4 -14.72 22.79 7.27
C ASP A 4 -14.10 22.29 5.96
N VAL A 5 -14.84 21.39 5.30
CA VAL A 5 -14.38 20.72 4.09
C VAL A 5 -14.47 21.78 2.99
N SER A 6 -13.30 22.16 2.45
CA SER A 6 -13.06 22.88 1.20
C SER A 6 -14.30 23.04 0.29
N PRO A 7 -14.51 24.19 -0.40
CA PRO A 7 -15.71 24.50 -1.19
C PRO A 7 -16.11 23.47 -2.28
N TYR A 8 -15.27 22.45 -2.51
CA TYR A 8 -15.49 21.31 -3.40
C TYR A 8 -15.96 20.02 -2.68
N SER A 9 -16.29 20.09 -1.40
CA SER A 9 -16.80 18.96 -0.60
C SER A 9 -18.07 18.34 -1.19
N THR A 10 -18.99 19.20 -1.61
CA THR A 10 -20.24 18.85 -2.29
C THR A 10 -20.00 18.08 -3.59
N LEU A 11 -18.95 18.42 -4.35
CA LEU A 11 -18.57 17.70 -5.56
C LEU A 11 -18.03 16.30 -5.23
N CYS A 12 -17.26 16.17 -4.16
CA CYS A 12 -16.76 14.86 -3.73
C CYS A 12 -17.89 13.94 -3.28
N ASP A 13 -18.92 14.48 -2.61
CA ASP A 13 -20.06 13.70 -2.16
C ASP A 13 -20.88 13.11 -3.31
N ILE A 14 -20.89 13.79 -4.47
CA ILE A 14 -21.54 13.33 -5.70
C ILE A 14 -20.67 12.31 -6.44
N VAL A 15 -19.36 12.59 -6.57
CA VAL A 15 -18.44 11.79 -7.39
C VAL A 15 -18.02 10.48 -6.72
N VAL A 16 -17.93 10.45 -5.39
CA VAL A 16 -17.49 9.26 -4.64
C VAL A 16 -18.71 8.55 -4.06
N PRO A 17 -19.09 7.35 -4.55
CA PRO A 17 -20.23 6.61 -4.02
C PRO A 17 -20.09 6.32 -2.51
N LYS A 18 -21.22 6.38 -1.78
CA LYS A 18 -21.27 5.99 -0.35
C LYS A 18 -20.87 4.53 -0.08
N THR A 19 -21.00 3.68 -1.10
CA THR A 19 -20.57 2.27 -1.05
C THR A 19 -19.06 2.09 -1.17
N HIS A 20 -18.30 3.15 -1.49
CA HIS A 20 -16.86 3.04 -1.66
C HIS A 20 -16.16 2.80 -0.31
N PHE A 21 -15.27 1.80 -0.28
CA PHE A 21 -14.52 1.39 0.91
C PHE A 21 -13.87 2.56 1.69
N LEU A 22 -13.11 3.43 1.01
CA LEU A 22 -12.45 4.56 1.66
C LEU A 22 -13.41 5.58 2.29
N ARG A 23 -14.63 5.71 1.76
CA ARG A 23 -15.65 6.60 2.30
C ARG A 23 -16.26 6.01 3.56
N GLN A 24 -16.61 4.73 3.52
CA GLN A 24 -17.04 3.98 4.70
C GLN A 24 -15.96 4.02 5.79
N LEU A 25 -14.69 3.82 5.43
CA LEU A 25 -13.58 3.87 6.39
C LEU A 25 -13.46 5.25 7.07
N MET A 26 -13.64 6.34 6.31
CA MET A 26 -13.62 7.71 6.85
C MET A 26 -14.80 8.00 7.78
N GLU A 27 -15.98 7.42 7.50
CA GLU A 27 -17.18 7.56 8.34
C GLU A 27 -17.11 6.68 9.60
N LEU A 28 -16.47 5.52 9.52
CA LEU A 28 -16.37 4.55 10.63
C LEU A 28 -15.20 4.83 11.59
N CYS A 29 -14.14 5.47 11.11
CA CYS A 29 -12.92 5.67 11.88
C CYS A 29 -12.60 7.16 12.03
N ASP A 30 -12.65 7.65 13.27
CA ASP A 30 -12.09 8.96 13.59
C ASP A 30 -10.57 8.86 13.71
N PHE A 31 -9.83 9.52 12.83
CA PHE A 31 -8.36 9.52 12.82
C PHE A 31 -7.74 10.51 13.82
N SER A 32 -8.54 11.21 14.60
CA SER A 32 -8.07 12.23 15.56
C SER A 32 -7.07 11.68 16.57
N PHE A 33 -7.24 10.43 17.02
CA PHE A 33 -6.36 9.79 18.02
C PHE A 33 -4.90 9.63 17.56
N ILE A 34 -4.65 9.67 16.24
CA ILE A 34 -3.29 9.54 15.69
C ILE A 34 -2.45 10.78 16.00
N TYR A 35 -3.09 11.94 16.11
CA TYR A 35 -2.38 13.17 16.42
C TYR A 35 -1.69 13.09 17.78
N ASP A 36 -2.41 12.63 18.82
CA ASP A 36 -1.90 12.59 20.19
C ASP A 36 -0.65 11.71 20.31
N GLU A 37 -0.56 10.62 19.53
CA GLU A 37 0.63 9.78 19.50
C GLU A 37 1.74 10.34 18.64
N LEU A 38 1.41 10.89 17.46
CA LEU A 38 2.43 11.43 16.58
C LEU A 38 3.03 12.72 17.12
N GLU A 39 2.27 13.58 17.80
CA GLU A 39 2.75 14.86 18.33
C GLU A 39 3.92 14.68 19.29
N LYS A 40 3.89 13.65 20.14
CA LYS A 40 4.99 13.31 21.08
C LYS A 40 6.33 13.10 20.36
N ASN A 41 6.28 12.67 19.10
CA ASN A 41 7.45 12.41 18.28
C ASN A 41 7.97 13.68 17.58
N TYR A 42 7.36 14.84 17.76
CA TYR A 42 7.80 16.13 17.21
C TYR A 42 8.35 17.05 18.29
N GLN A 43 9.42 17.77 17.95
CA GLN A 43 10.02 18.72 18.87
C GLN A 43 9.15 19.98 19.00
N PRO A 44 8.97 20.56 20.21
CA PRO A 44 8.11 21.72 20.50
C PRO A 44 8.46 23.04 19.80
N ASP A 45 9.66 23.16 19.21
CA ASP A 45 10.12 24.41 18.60
C ASP A 45 10.47 24.31 17.11
N PHE A 46 10.53 23.09 16.55
CA PHE A 46 10.96 22.87 15.16
C PHE A 46 10.06 21.88 14.41
N GLY A 47 9.60 22.29 13.21
CA GLY A 47 8.94 21.42 12.22
C GLY A 47 7.50 21.81 11.87
N CYS A 48 6.93 21.11 10.87
CA CYS A 48 5.50 21.21 10.53
C CYS A 48 4.68 20.37 11.52
N ARG A 49 4.09 21.03 12.52
CA ARG A 49 3.27 20.42 13.57
C ARG A 49 1.76 20.52 13.31
N SER A 50 1.36 20.76 12.06
CA SER A 50 -0.05 20.91 11.73
C SER A 50 -0.80 19.61 12.00
N TYR A 51 -1.82 19.68 12.85
CA TYR A 51 -2.74 18.59 13.17
C TYR A 51 -3.23 17.86 11.92
N SER A 52 -3.66 18.63 10.93
CA SER A 52 -4.13 18.14 9.63
C SER A 52 -3.02 17.40 8.86
N LEU A 53 -1.78 17.90 8.90
CA LEU A 53 -0.66 17.31 8.14
C LEU A 53 -0.24 15.94 8.70
N LEU A 54 -0.20 15.77 10.03
CA LEU A 54 0.19 14.49 10.65
C LEU A 54 -0.83 13.38 10.35
N ILE A 55 -2.11 13.70 10.52
CA ILE A 55 -3.20 12.77 10.20
C ILE A 55 -3.18 12.44 8.70
N MET A 56 -2.95 13.44 7.85
CA MET A 56 -2.83 13.21 6.40
C MET A 56 -1.65 12.29 6.06
N MET A 57 -0.47 12.46 6.68
CA MET A 57 0.70 11.59 6.43
C MET A 57 0.40 10.14 6.79
N PHE A 58 -0.30 9.93 7.91
CA PHE A 58 -0.73 8.60 8.30
C PHE A 58 -1.70 8.00 7.29
N LYS A 59 -2.69 8.77 6.83
CA LYS A 59 -3.63 8.34 5.78
C LYS A 59 -2.94 7.97 4.47
N TYR A 60 -1.90 8.70 4.07
CA TYR A 60 -1.07 8.34 2.93
C TYR A 60 -0.38 6.98 3.11
N LEU A 61 0.16 6.68 4.30
CA LEU A 61 0.73 5.37 4.59
C LEU A 61 -0.33 4.26 4.54
N LEU A 62 -1.54 4.54 5.03
CA LEU A 62 -2.66 3.61 5.00
C LEU A 62 -3.07 3.30 3.55
N LEU A 63 -3.21 4.32 2.71
CA LEU A 63 -3.48 4.16 1.28
C LEU A 63 -2.39 3.35 0.58
N LYS A 64 -1.12 3.61 0.91
CA LYS A 64 0.01 2.86 0.38
C LYS A 64 -0.13 1.37 0.68
N ASP A 65 -0.48 1.02 1.92
CA ASP A 65 -0.59 -0.39 2.31
C ASP A 65 -1.85 -1.07 1.77
N ILE A 66 -3.00 -0.38 1.74
CA ILE A 66 -4.25 -0.94 1.18
C ILE A 66 -4.09 -1.28 -0.31
N TYR A 67 -3.51 -0.36 -1.09
CA TYR A 67 -3.42 -0.50 -2.55
C TYR A 67 -2.07 -1.04 -3.04
N LYS A 68 -1.13 -1.34 -2.13
CA LYS A 68 0.22 -1.85 -2.41
C LYS A 68 0.97 -0.99 -3.46
N LEU A 69 0.88 0.33 -3.30
CA LEU A 69 1.48 1.32 -4.21
C LEU A 69 2.88 1.78 -3.73
N SER A 70 3.67 2.41 -4.62
CA SER A 70 4.92 3.08 -4.23
C SER A 70 4.66 4.49 -3.66
N ASP A 71 5.63 5.10 -2.98
CA ASP A 71 5.44 6.46 -2.43
C ASP A 71 5.16 7.50 -3.52
N VAL A 72 5.76 7.34 -4.71
CA VAL A 72 5.52 8.20 -5.88
C VAL A 72 4.12 7.96 -6.44
N ASP A 73 3.75 6.69 -6.63
CA ASP A 73 2.46 6.34 -7.23
C ASP A 73 1.28 6.74 -6.34
N VAL A 74 1.39 6.66 -5.01
CA VAL A 74 0.32 7.12 -4.10
C VAL A 74 0.13 8.62 -4.23
N VAL A 75 1.22 9.38 -4.32
CA VAL A 75 1.18 10.85 -4.48
C VAL A 75 0.55 11.21 -5.83
N GLU A 76 1.00 10.59 -6.92
CA GLU A 76 0.42 10.80 -8.24
C GLU A 76 -1.06 10.40 -8.29
N ARG A 77 -1.43 9.26 -7.70
CA ARG A 77 -2.83 8.81 -7.63
C ARG A 77 -3.69 9.73 -6.78
N SER A 78 -3.12 10.36 -5.75
CA SER A 78 -3.82 11.39 -4.97
C SER A 78 -4.08 12.68 -5.75
N PHE A 79 -3.30 12.95 -6.80
CA PHE A 79 -3.54 14.07 -7.70
C PHE A 79 -4.75 13.84 -8.61
N SER A 80 -4.88 12.65 -9.19
CA SER A 80 -5.95 12.36 -10.18
C SER A 80 -7.19 11.70 -9.56
N GLY A 81 -7.04 10.95 -8.46
CA GLY A 81 -8.12 10.19 -7.85
C GLY A 81 -8.95 11.01 -6.87
N MET A 82 -10.20 11.32 -7.25
CA MET A 82 -11.13 12.05 -6.38
C MET A 82 -11.38 11.33 -5.05
N THR A 83 -11.40 10.00 -5.06
CA THR A 83 -11.58 9.20 -3.85
C THR A 83 -10.42 9.32 -2.87
N PHE A 84 -9.19 9.44 -3.38
CA PHE A 84 -8.00 9.62 -2.54
C PHE A 84 -8.01 11.03 -1.94
N LYS A 85 -8.36 12.04 -2.74
CA LYS A 85 -8.55 13.41 -2.26
C LYS A 85 -9.60 13.51 -1.17
N TYR A 86 -10.73 12.82 -1.33
CA TYR A 86 -11.78 12.78 -0.31
C TYR A 86 -11.27 12.17 1.00
N PHE A 87 -10.62 11.00 0.93
CA PHE A 87 -10.06 10.34 2.11
C PHE A 87 -9.00 11.20 2.83
N LEU A 88 -8.19 11.93 2.07
CA LEU A 88 -7.14 12.82 2.57
C LEU A 88 -7.68 14.19 3.05
N GLY A 89 -8.96 14.52 2.81
CA GLY A 89 -9.57 15.78 3.25
C GLY A 89 -9.26 16.98 2.36
N LEU A 90 -9.04 16.78 1.05
CA LEU A 90 -8.78 17.83 0.04
C LEU A 90 -7.57 18.75 0.32
N ALA A 91 -6.69 18.33 1.24
CA ALA A 91 -5.46 19.05 1.57
C ALA A 91 -4.44 19.00 0.42
N PRO A 92 -3.51 19.97 0.34
CA PRO A 92 -2.51 20.03 -0.72
C PRO A 92 -1.64 18.76 -0.75
N VAL A 93 -1.38 18.30 -1.98
CA VAL A 93 -0.57 17.11 -2.24
C VAL A 93 0.86 17.33 -1.74
N ILE A 94 1.38 16.34 -1.04
CA ILE A 94 2.74 16.34 -0.49
C ILE A 94 3.78 15.86 -1.50
N GLU A 95 5.04 16.19 -1.22
CA GLU A 95 6.17 15.67 -1.97
C GLU A 95 6.54 14.24 -1.47
N PRO A 96 6.85 13.27 -2.36
CA PRO A 96 7.10 11.87 -1.99
C PRO A 96 8.21 11.64 -0.95
N SER A 97 9.27 12.44 -0.94
CA SER A 97 10.36 12.34 0.05
C SER A 97 9.86 12.62 1.48
N SER A 98 8.79 13.40 1.63
CA SER A 98 8.16 13.67 2.92
C SER A 98 7.59 12.40 3.55
N LEU A 99 6.98 11.49 2.76
CA LEU A 99 6.52 10.19 3.25
C LEU A 99 7.66 9.30 3.71
N THR A 100 8.78 9.35 2.99
CA THR A 100 9.98 8.58 3.32
C THR A 100 10.56 9.03 4.67
N LYS A 101 10.65 10.35 4.89
CA LYS A 101 11.11 10.94 6.15
C LYS A 101 10.16 10.61 7.29
N PHE A 102 8.86 10.72 7.08
CA PHE A 102 7.84 10.41 8.07
C PHE A 102 7.96 8.96 8.57
N ARG A 103 8.09 7.99 7.66
CA ARG A 103 8.24 6.57 8.02
C ARG A 103 9.50 6.28 8.82
N LYS A 104 10.64 6.83 8.40
CA LYS A 104 11.94 6.56 9.04
C LYS A 104 12.07 7.21 10.42
N LEU A 105 11.50 8.40 10.60
CA LEU A 105 11.72 9.22 11.78
C LEU A 105 10.61 9.12 12.82
N ARG A 106 9.37 8.81 12.42
CA ARG A 106 8.19 8.98 13.29
C ARG A 106 7.41 7.70 13.58
N ASN A 107 7.74 6.58 12.92
CA ASN A 107 7.06 5.30 13.10
C ASN A 107 7.96 4.26 13.81
N LYS A 108 8.56 4.66 14.94
CA LYS A 108 9.48 3.81 15.71
C LYS A 108 8.87 3.23 16.99
N ASP A 109 7.69 3.71 17.38
CA ASP A 109 7.03 3.26 18.61
C ASP A 109 6.19 2.02 18.37
N GLU A 110 6.56 0.90 19.00
CA GLU A 110 5.73 -0.31 19.10
C GLU A 110 4.34 0.01 19.70
N ARG A 111 4.27 1.04 20.57
CA ARG A 111 3.05 1.52 21.21
C ARG A 111 1.98 2.02 20.22
N LEU A 112 2.38 2.51 19.04
CA LEU A 112 1.42 2.97 18.05
C LEU A 112 0.63 1.79 17.47
N LEU A 113 1.26 0.62 17.30
CA LEU A 113 0.59 -0.57 16.80
C LEU A 113 -0.45 -1.07 17.81
N ASP A 114 -0.08 -1.15 19.09
CA ASP A 114 -0.99 -1.55 20.17
C ASP A 114 -2.20 -0.62 20.23
N LEU A 115 -1.99 0.69 20.09
CA LEU A 115 -3.09 1.67 20.06
C LEU A 115 -4.00 1.47 18.84
N LEU A 116 -3.43 1.24 17.65
CA LEU A 116 -4.22 0.99 16.45
C LEU A 116 -5.05 -0.29 16.58
N ILE A 117 -4.47 -1.35 17.16
CA ILE A 117 -5.20 -2.60 17.44
C ILE A 117 -6.33 -2.32 18.42
N ALA A 118 -6.05 -1.67 19.56
CA ALA A 118 -7.06 -1.35 20.57
C ALA A 118 -8.21 -0.51 19.98
N LYS A 119 -7.90 0.49 19.14
CA LYS A 119 -8.90 1.31 18.46
C LYS A 119 -9.72 0.52 17.44
N SER A 120 -9.08 -0.36 16.66
CA SER A 120 -9.80 -1.22 15.72
C SER A 120 -10.78 -2.16 16.41
N VAL A 121 -10.39 -2.71 17.57
CA VAL A 121 -11.26 -3.56 18.40
C VAL A 121 -12.40 -2.74 19.01
N GLN A 122 -12.10 -1.54 19.51
CA GLN A 122 -13.12 -0.63 20.03
C GLN A 122 -14.19 -0.34 18.97
N ILE A 123 -13.78 0.06 17.75
CA ILE A 123 -14.70 0.32 16.63
C ILE A 123 -15.53 -0.94 16.29
N ALA A 124 -14.90 -2.11 16.28
CA ALA A 124 -15.59 -3.36 15.97
C ALA A 124 -16.60 -3.78 17.07
N ILE A 125 -16.37 -3.42 18.33
CA ILE A 125 -17.33 -3.61 19.43
C ILE A 125 -18.49 -2.63 19.28
N GLU A 126 -18.22 -1.36 18.99
CA GLU A 126 -19.25 -0.33 18.80
C GLU A 126 -20.19 -0.66 17.64
N LEU A 127 -19.65 -1.23 16.56
CA LEU A 127 -20.42 -1.72 15.42
C LEU A 127 -21.12 -3.08 15.66
N GLY A 128 -20.94 -3.68 16.85
CA GLY A 128 -21.53 -4.98 17.21
C GLY A 128 -20.97 -6.16 16.40
N LEU A 129 -19.81 -6.00 15.77
CA LEU A 129 -19.18 -7.04 14.93
C LEU A 129 -18.51 -8.12 15.77
N ILE A 130 -17.99 -7.77 16.95
CA ILE A 130 -17.34 -8.70 17.87
C ILE A 130 -18.31 -9.08 18.99
N LYS A 131 -18.65 -10.37 19.06
CA LYS A 131 -19.34 -10.97 20.21
C LYS A 131 -18.27 -11.51 21.16
N SER A 132 -18.23 -10.96 22.37
CA SER A 132 -17.43 -11.17 23.61
C SER A 132 -16.31 -12.25 23.73
N ASN A 133 -16.19 -13.26 22.86
CA ASN A 133 -15.31 -14.43 23.04
C ASN A 133 -14.19 -14.56 22.00
N ILE A 134 -13.75 -13.47 21.36
CA ILE A 134 -12.65 -13.54 20.37
C ILE A 134 -11.33 -13.13 21.03
N LEU A 135 -10.44 -14.10 21.23
CA LEU A 135 -9.06 -13.88 21.64
C LEU A 135 -8.25 -13.44 20.41
N ILE A 136 -7.94 -12.14 20.30
CA ILE A 136 -7.11 -11.60 19.23
C ILE A 136 -5.65 -11.71 19.68
N VAL A 137 -4.94 -12.69 19.14
CA VAL A 137 -3.50 -12.87 19.36
C VAL A 137 -2.74 -12.25 18.19
N ASP A 138 -1.82 -11.33 18.49
CA ASP A 138 -0.91 -10.78 17.48
C ASP A 138 0.06 -11.87 17.02
N ALA A 139 -0.15 -12.36 15.80
CA ALA A 139 0.70 -13.36 15.17
C ALA A 139 1.86 -12.74 14.36
N THR A 140 2.06 -11.42 14.39
CA THR A 140 3.06 -10.76 13.52
C THR A 140 4.49 -11.22 13.85
N HIS A 141 4.86 -11.41 15.12
CA HIS A 141 6.16 -11.99 15.47
C HIS A 141 6.33 -13.43 14.94
N THR A 142 5.26 -14.23 14.94
CA THR A 142 5.27 -15.58 14.35
C THR A 142 5.34 -15.51 12.82
N LYS A 143 4.54 -14.68 12.15
CA LYS A 143 4.55 -14.56 10.68
C LYS A 143 5.84 -13.97 10.14
N VAL A 144 6.46 -13.00 10.82
CA VAL A 144 7.73 -12.39 10.36
C VAL A 144 8.91 -13.35 10.53
N HIS A 145 8.98 -14.10 11.62
CA HIS A 145 10.01 -15.12 11.81
C HIS A 145 9.84 -16.36 10.92
N TYR A 146 8.61 -16.73 10.54
CA TYR A 146 8.36 -17.89 9.68
C TYR A 146 8.32 -17.56 8.17
N ASN A 147 8.24 -16.29 7.77
CA ASN A 147 8.19 -15.88 6.36
C ASN A 147 9.58 -15.55 5.77
N HIS A 148 10.64 -16.24 6.23
CA HIS A 148 11.89 -16.33 5.48
C HIS A 148 11.64 -17.14 4.20
N LYS A 149 10.95 -16.54 3.22
CA LYS A 149 10.80 -17.13 1.90
C LYS A 149 12.20 -17.36 1.35
N LYS A 150 12.45 -18.56 0.84
CA LYS A 150 13.74 -18.84 0.20
C LYS A 150 13.89 -17.88 -0.99
N PRO A 151 15.10 -17.42 -1.33
CA PRO A 151 15.28 -16.53 -2.49
C PRO A 151 14.67 -17.11 -3.79
N GLN A 152 14.66 -18.43 -3.92
CA GLN A 152 13.99 -19.19 -4.98
C GLN A 152 12.48 -18.95 -5.04
N GLU A 153 11.79 -19.01 -3.89
CA GLU A 153 10.34 -18.80 -3.81
C GLU A 153 9.97 -17.36 -4.17
N VAL A 154 10.80 -16.39 -3.76
CA VAL A 154 10.61 -14.98 -4.10
C VAL A 154 10.72 -14.76 -5.62
N LEU A 155 11.73 -15.35 -6.27
CA LEU A 155 11.90 -15.30 -7.73
C LEU A 155 10.73 -15.97 -8.46
N ARG A 156 10.27 -17.12 -7.96
CA ARG A 156 9.12 -17.86 -8.52
C ARG A 156 7.81 -17.09 -8.39
N GLU A 157 7.56 -16.44 -7.26
CA GLU A 157 6.36 -15.62 -7.05
C GLU A 157 6.35 -14.41 -7.99
N ARG A 158 7.48 -13.70 -8.11
CA ARG A 158 7.56 -12.51 -8.97
C ARG A 158 7.48 -12.87 -10.46
N SER A 159 8.13 -13.93 -10.90
CA SER A 159 8.01 -14.42 -12.29
C SER A 159 6.59 -14.86 -12.63
N LYS A 160 5.89 -15.51 -11.68
CA LYS A 160 4.47 -15.87 -11.83
C LYS A 160 3.57 -14.64 -11.89
N ALA A 161 3.82 -13.61 -11.07
CA ALA A 161 3.07 -12.36 -11.11
C ALA A 161 3.24 -11.65 -12.46
N LEU A 162 4.48 -11.53 -12.97
CA LEU A 162 4.77 -10.95 -14.28
C LEU A 162 4.01 -11.70 -15.40
N ARG A 163 4.10 -13.04 -15.42
CA ARG A 163 3.38 -13.86 -16.40
C ARG A 163 1.87 -13.67 -16.32
N LYS A 164 1.31 -13.65 -15.12
CA LYS A 164 -0.13 -13.44 -14.92
C LYS A 164 -0.57 -12.09 -15.46
N THR A 165 0.22 -11.04 -15.26
CA THR A 165 -0.08 -9.72 -15.85
C THR A 165 0.01 -9.75 -17.37
N ILE A 166 1.03 -10.39 -17.95
CA ILE A 166 1.17 -10.48 -19.41
C ILE A 166 -0.02 -11.23 -20.03
N TYR A 167 -0.44 -12.35 -19.43
CA TYR A 167 -1.58 -13.14 -19.92
C TYR A 167 -2.92 -12.39 -19.87
N GLN A 168 -3.04 -11.33 -19.07
CA GLN A 168 -4.24 -10.49 -19.07
C GLN A 168 -4.32 -9.57 -20.29
N TYR A 169 -3.18 -9.22 -20.88
CA TYR A 169 -3.10 -8.30 -22.02
C TYR A 169 -2.89 -9.04 -23.35
N SER A 170 -2.13 -10.14 -23.35
CA SER A 170 -1.80 -10.88 -24.57
C SER A 170 -1.77 -12.39 -24.32
N GLU A 171 -2.67 -13.10 -25.01
CA GLU A 171 -2.79 -14.55 -24.89
C GLU A 171 -1.83 -15.30 -25.82
N TYR A 172 -1.41 -14.67 -26.93
CA TYR A 172 -0.54 -15.26 -27.96
C TYR A 172 0.87 -15.60 -27.45
N ILE A 173 1.38 -14.86 -26.46
CA ILE A 173 2.75 -15.00 -25.94
C ILE A 173 2.90 -16.22 -25.04
N LYS A 174 1.79 -16.85 -24.63
CA LYS A 174 1.81 -18.09 -23.85
C LYS A 174 2.68 -19.18 -24.49
N ALA A 175 2.76 -19.22 -25.82
CA ALA A 175 3.53 -20.21 -26.57
C ALA A 175 5.05 -19.93 -26.58
N GLU A 176 5.48 -18.69 -26.39
CA GLU A 176 6.91 -18.30 -26.47
C GLU A 176 7.62 -18.33 -25.12
N PHE A 177 6.89 -18.45 -24.01
CA PHE A 177 7.50 -18.49 -22.68
C PHE A 177 8.20 -19.84 -22.41
N PRO A 178 9.39 -19.82 -21.77
CA PRO A 178 10.09 -21.05 -21.41
C PRO A 178 9.27 -21.88 -20.42
N SER A 179 9.45 -23.20 -20.50
CA SER A 179 8.87 -24.16 -19.55
C SER A 179 9.36 -23.88 -18.14
N LYS A 180 8.50 -24.10 -17.14
CA LYS A 180 8.86 -23.91 -15.73
C LYS A 180 10.04 -24.82 -15.36
N PRO A 181 10.99 -24.35 -14.53
CA PRO A 181 12.08 -25.19 -14.06
C PRO A 181 11.52 -26.35 -13.23
N GLN A 182 12.00 -27.57 -13.50
CA GLN A 182 11.65 -28.77 -12.73
C GLN A 182 12.48 -28.90 -11.45
N GLU A 183 13.65 -28.26 -11.41
CA GLU A 183 14.55 -28.26 -10.26
C GLU A 183 14.27 -27.08 -9.33
N ASP A 184 14.22 -27.34 -8.02
CA ASP A 184 14.08 -26.31 -6.97
C ASP A 184 15.46 -25.72 -6.59
N THR A 185 16.22 -25.30 -7.61
CA THR A 185 17.59 -24.76 -7.47
C THR A 185 17.60 -23.27 -7.85
N LEU A 186 18.32 -22.45 -7.08
CA LEU A 186 18.36 -20.99 -7.26
C LEU A 186 18.91 -20.60 -8.63
N VAL A 187 19.89 -21.35 -9.13
CA VAL A 187 20.48 -21.17 -10.45
C VAL A 187 19.46 -21.43 -11.57
N ALA A 188 18.60 -22.46 -11.41
CA ALA A 188 17.58 -22.79 -12.39
C ALA A 188 16.49 -21.72 -12.47
N GLU A 189 16.05 -21.20 -11.31
CA GLU A 189 15.08 -20.09 -11.25
C GLU A 189 15.69 -18.78 -11.80
N LEU A 190 16.97 -18.49 -11.53
CA LEU A 190 17.66 -17.33 -12.11
C LEU A 190 17.72 -17.41 -13.65
N ARG A 191 18.18 -18.55 -14.19
CA ARG A 191 18.25 -18.75 -15.66
C ARG A 191 16.88 -18.56 -16.30
N TYR A 192 15.85 -19.16 -15.70
CA TYR A 192 14.48 -19.02 -16.14
C TYR A 192 13.97 -17.57 -16.09
N THR A 193 14.27 -16.82 -15.02
CA THR A 193 13.88 -15.39 -14.96
C THR A 193 14.57 -14.55 -16.03
N GLN A 194 15.84 -14.83 -16.35
CA GLN A 194 16.56 -14.18 -17.43
C GLN A 194 15.97 -14.50 -18.80
N GLU A 195 15.63 -15.77 -19.06
CA GLU A 195 14.94 -16.19 -20.28
C GLU A 195 13.59 -15.47 -20.42
N VAL A 196 12.79 -15.39 -19.36
CA VAL A 196 11.51 -14.65 -19.34
C VAL A 196 11.69 -13.15 -19.66
N ILE A 197 12.73 -12.52 -19.12
CA ILE A 197 13.05 -11.10 -19.39
C ILE A 197 13.48 -10.92 -20.85
N SER A 198 14.32 -11.81 -21.38
CA SER A 198 14.77 -11.72 -22.78
C SER A 198 13.63 -11.92 -23.80
N VAL A 199 12.62 -12.73 -23.47
CA VAL A 199 11.39 -12.83 -24.29
C VAL A 199 10.60 -11.53 -24.22
N LEU A 200 10.52 -10.90 -23.03
CA LEU A 200 9.84 -9.61 -22.87
C LEU A 200 10.53 -8.49 -23.67
N GLU A 201 11.87 -8.44 -23.66
CA GLU A 201 12.66 -7.43 -24.37
C GLU A 201 12.56 -7.54 -25.90
N LYS A 202 12.14 -8.70 -26.42
CA LYS A 202 11.86 -8.87 -27.86
C LYS A 202 10.50 -8.30 -28.27
N HIS A 203 9.58 -8.11 -27.33
CA HIS A 203 8.22 -7.63 -27.57
C HIS A 203 8.04 -6.23 -26.98
N ASP A 204 8.55 -5.23 -27.69
CA ASP A 204 8.54 -3.82 -27.27
C ASP A 204 7.12 -3.29 -26.98
N GLU A 205 6.10 -3.85 -27.65
CA GLU A 205 4.68 -3.50 -27.49
C GLU A 205 4.15 -3.73 -26.06
N LEU A 206 4.73 -4.67 -25.31
CA LEU A 206 4.27 -5.01 -23.95
C LEU A 206 4.98 -4.21 -22.88
N THR A 207 6.20 -3.75 -23.17
CA THR A 207 7.01 -2.95 -22.25
C THR A 207 6.42 -1.55 -22.06
N GLY A 208 5.62 -1.08 -23.02
CA GLY A 208 4.85 0.16 -22.91
C GLY A 208 3.71 0.13 -21.88
N ILE A 209 3.28 -1.06 -21.42
CA ILE A 209 2.20 -1.19 -20.44
C ILE A 209 2.77 -0.94 -19.02
N PRO A 210 2.24 0.05 -18.27
CA PRO A 210 2.78 0.44 -16.97
C PRO A 210 2.88 -0.72 -15.97
N ALA A 211 1.86 -1.60 -15.94
CA ALA A 211 1.82 -2.76 -15.04
C ALA A 211 2.89 -3.81 -15.36
N ILE A 212 3.19 -4.04 -16.65
CA ILE A 212 4.20 -5.01 -17.10
C ILE A 212 5.60 -4.44 -16.84
N SER A 213 5.80 -3.15 -17.15
CA SER A 213 7.05 -2.42 -16.90
C SER A 213 7.41 -2.41 -15.40
N GLN A 214 6.47 -2.09 -14.52
CA GLN A 214 6.67 -2.12 -13.07
C GLN A 214 7.05 -3.52 -12.56
N ASN A 215 6.38 -4.56 -13.05
CA ASN A 215 6.69 -5.94 -12.66
C ASN A 215 8.08 -6.38 -13.16
N SER A 216 8.47 -5.98 -14.38
CA SER A 216 9.80 -6.22 -14.95
C SER A 216 10.90 -5.53 -14.13
N ILE A 217 10.72 -4.25 -13.78
CA ILE A 217 11.65 -3.49 -12.92
C ILE A 217 11.77 -4.14 -11.54
N THR A 218 10.67 -4.63 -10.98
CA THR A 218 10.66 -5.30 -9.67
C THR A 218 11.38 -6.65 -9.70
N LEU A 219 11.36 -7.35 -10.84
CA LEU A 219 12.15 -8.57 -11.06
C LEU A 219 13.65 -8.28 -11.21
N LYS A 220 14.03 -7.24 -11.97
CA LYS A 220 15.43 -6.84 -12.21
C LYS A 220 16.15 -6.30 -10.97
N LYS A 221 15.43 -5.94 -9.90
CA LYS A 221 15.98 -5.36 -8.66
C LYS A 221 16.37 -6.39 -7.58
N LEU A 222 16.27 -7.69 -7.88
CA LEU A 222 16.78 -8.77 -7.01
C LEU A 222 18.21 -9.14 -7.38
#